data_AF-A0A7J7WXH9-F1
#
_entry.id   AF-A0A7J7WXH9-F1
#
_cell.length_a   1.000
_cell.length_b   1.000
_cell.length_c   1.000
_cell.angle_alpha   90.00
_cell.angle_beta   90.00
_cell.angle_gamma   90.00
#
_symmetry.space_group_name_H-M   'P 1'
#
loop_
_entity.id
_entity.type
_entity.pdbx_description
1 polymer ?
#
loop_
_entity_poly.entity_id
_entity_poly.type
_entity_poly.pdbx_seq_one_letter_code
_entity_poly.pdbx_strand_id
1 'polypeptide(L)'
;MFQCMNSQQTLFPNLQVFPALGNHDYWPQDQLPAFTSKVYSAVANLWKPWLDEEAIQTLKKGGFYSQKVSTNPNLRIISLNTNLYYGPDIVTLNRSDPANQFEWLENTLNISQQNNEKVYIIAHIPVGYLPYSMGTTAMRELYNEKLIDIFRKYSNVIAGQFYGHTHKDSIMVLSDEKGSPINSAFVAPAVTPVKGALQKETNNPGVRLFQYDPHDYKLLDMLQFYLNLTDANLKGESNWQLEYTLTQTYDIEDLQPKSLYGLAKEFAALDSKKFVKYYNYYFVSYDSSVTCDELCKSFQICAIMNLDRNSYVDCLKHYYLKHNL
;
A
#
# COMPACT_ATOMS: atom_id res chain seq x y z
N MET A 1 -2.28 3.03 -19.57
CA MET A 1 -0.84 3.01 -19.21
C MET A 1 0.03 3.94 -20.07
N PHE A 2 0.21 3.71 -21.37
CA PHE A 2 1.13 4.50 -22.22
C PHE A 2 0.89 6.03 -22.18
N GLN A 3 -0.36 6.48 -22.32
CA GLN A 3 -0.70 7.91 -22.24
C GLN A 3 -0.39 8.51 -20.86
N CYS A 4 -0.63 7.76 -19.78
CA CYS A 4 -0.30 8.20 -18.43
C CYS A 4 1.21 8.43 -18.30
N MET A 5 2.03 7.50 -18.78
CA MET A 5 3.50 7.58 -18.66
C MET A 5 4.08 8.74 -19.48
N ASN A 6 3.62 8.93 -20.72
CA ASN A 6 4.04 10.07 -21.53
C ASN A 6 3.66 11.41 -20.88
N SER A 7 2.48 11.49 -20.26
CA SER A 7 2.05 12.70 -19.55
C SER A 7 2.96 12.99 -18.35
N GLN A 8 3.33 11.97 -17.57
CA GLN A 8 4.24 12.13 -16.44
C GLN A 8 5.63 12.62 -16.89
N GLN A 9 6.19 12.03 -17.94
CA GLN A 9 7.49 12.45 -18.49
C GLN A 9 7.46 13.88 -19.05
N THR A 10 6.31 14.32 -19.58
CA THR A 10 6.14 15.68 -20.10
C THR A 10 5.99 16.71 -18.97
N LEU A 11 5.22 16.39 -17.93
CA LEU A 11 4.95 17.31 -16.82
C LEU A 11 6.10 17.37 -15.82
N PHE A 12 6.85 16.28 -15.64
CA PHE A 12 7.93 16.16 -14.66
C PHE A 12 9.21 15.58 -15.29
N PRO A 13 9.83 16.27 -16.27
CA PRO A 13 10.94 15.72 -17.06
C PRO A 13 12.19 15.38 -16.23
N ASN A 14 12.36 16.03 -15.07
CA ASN A 14 13.52 15.86 -14.20
C ASN A 14 13.21 15.03 -12.94
N LEU A 15 12.03 14.42 -12.84
CA LEU A 15 11.62 13.63 -11.69
C LEU A 15 11.81 12.14 -11.97
N GLN A 16 12.58 11.46 -11.12
CA GLN A 16 12.66 10.00 -11.16
C GLN A 16 11.36 9.41 -10.61
N VAL A 17 10.73 8.52 -11.38
CA VAL A 17 9.47 7.86 -11.00
C VAL A 17 9.71 6.37 -10.81
N PHE A 18 9.14 5.80 -9.74
CA PHE A 18 9.21 4.37 -9.43
C PHE A 18 7.84 3.72 -9.59
N PRO A 19 7.54 3.15 -10.78
CA PRO A 19 6.25 2.51 -11.03
C PRO A 19 6.18 1.07 -10.52
N ALA A 20 4.96 0.64 -10.14
CA ALA A 20 4.58 -0.77 -9.97
C ALA A 20 3.40 -1.08 -10.89
N LEU A 21 3.35 -2.30 -11.45
CA LEU A 21 2.23 -2.75 -12.26
C LEU A 21 1.01 -3.05 -11.38
N GLY A 22 -0.18 -2.64 -11.82
CA GLY A 22 -1.44 -3.09 -11.24
C GLY A 22 -2.03 -4.32 -11.90
N ASN A 23 -3.08 -4.89 -11.30
CA ASN A 23 -3.73 -6.09 -11.82
C ASN A 23 -4.47 -5.82 -13.15
N HIS A 24 -4.90 -4.57 -13.38
CA HIS A 24 -5.49 -4.10 -14.64
C HIS A 24 -4.46 -3.69 -15.71
N ASP A 25 -3.17 -3.72 -15.40
CA ASP A 25 -2.10 -3.36 -16.32
C ASP A 25 -1.63 -4.52 -17.21
N TYR A 26 -2.47 -5.56 -17.33
CA TYR A 26 -2.22 -6.74 -18.15
C TYR A 26 -3.48 -7.12 -18.93
N TRP A 27 -3.31 -7.87 -20.02
CA TRP A 27 -4.43 -8.42 -20.78
C TRP A 27 -4.27 -9.94 -20.97
N PRO A 28 -5.26 -10.75 -20.56
CA PRO A 28 -6.44 -10.38 -19.78
C PRO A 28 -6.08 -9.81 -18.39
N GLN A 29 -6.97 -9.03 -17.78
CA GLN A 29 -6.72 -8.47 -16.44
C GLN A 29 -6.46 -9.58 -15.41
N ASP A 30 -5.68 -9.26 -14.38
CA ASP A 30 -5.30 -10.14 -13.28
C ASP A 30 -4.33 -11.29 -13.64
N GLN A 31 -4.22 -11.67 -14.92
CA GLN A 31 -3.47 -12.86 -15.37
C GLN A 31 -1.99 -12.57 -15.62
N LEU A 32 -1.27 -12.07 -14.61
CA LEU A 32 0.12 -11.66 -14.74
C LEU A 32 1.07 -12.88 -14.71
N PRO A 33 1.90 -13.11 -15.74
CA PRO A 33 2.71 -14.32 -15.80
C PRO A 33 3.94 -14.25 -14.89
N ALA A 34 4.35 -15.43 -14.41
CA ALA A 34 5.60 -15.64 -13.68
C ALA A 34 6.85 -15.74 -14.59
N PHE A 35 6.77 -15.22 -15.82
CA PHE A 35 7.79 -15.26 -16.86
C PHE A 35 7.66 -14.03 -17.78
N THR A 36 8.64 -13.82 -18.66
CA THR A 36 8.64 -12.66 -19.56
C THR A 36 7.39 -12.58 -20.42
N SER A 37 6.92 -11.35 -20.66
CA SER A 37 5.73 -11.10 -21.48
C SER A 37 5.93 -9.89 -22.38
N LYS A 38 5.04 -9.72 -23.37
CA LYS A 38 5.00 -8.53 -24.21
C LYS A 38 4.74 -7.27 -23.39
N VAL A 39 3.87 -7.36 -22.37
CA VAL A 39 3.57 -6.25 -21.46
C VAL A 39 4.81 -5.88 -20.64
N TYR A 40 5.45 -6.86 -19.98
CA TYR A 40 6.66 -6.60 -19.20
C TYR A 40 7.79 -6.00 -20.06
N SER A 41 7.95 -6.50 -21.28
CA SER A 41 8.92 -5.94 -22.23
C SER A 41 8.57 -4.50 -22.65
N ALA A 42 7.29 -4.21 -22.87
CA ALA A 42 6.83 -2.88 -23.25
C ALA A 42 7.02 -1.87 -22.11
N VAL A 43 6.58 -2.20 -20.89
CA VAL A 43 6.75 -1.29 -19.74
C VAL A 43 8.21 -1.11 -19.37
N ALA A 44 9.02 -2.16 -19.48
CA ALA A 44 10.46 -2.01 -19.31
C ALA A 44 11.06 -1.03 -20.30
N ASN A 45 10.60 -0.99 -21.56
CA ASN A 45 11.05 0.01 -22.52
C ASN A 45 10.55 1.43 -22.19
N LEU A 46 9.32 1.57 -21.71
CA LEU A 46 8.74 2.87 -21.33
C LEU A 46 9.42 3.47 -20.09
N TRP A 47 9.80 2.62 -19.13
CA TRP A 47 10.33 3.03 -17.83
C TRP A 47 11.85 3.14 -17.81
N LYS A 48 12.54 2.84 -18.92
CA LYS A 48 14.00 3.04 -19.07
C LYS A 48 14.50 4.41 -18.59
N PRO A 49 13.80 5.54 -18.80
CA PRO A 49 14.30 6.83 -18.34
C PRO A 49 14.46 6.95 -16.82
N TRP A 50 13.85 6.06 -16.04
CA TRP A 50 13.86 6.12 -14.57
C TRP A 50 14.65 4.99 -13.90
N LEU A 51 15.03 3.97 -14.66
CA LEU A 51 15.51 2.68 -14.16
C LEU A 51 16.83 2.28 -14.81
N ASP A 52 17.75 1.76 -13.99
CA ASP A 52 19.02 1.19 -14.43
C ASP A 52 18.81 -0.14 -15.16
N GLU A 53 19.82 -0.57 -15.92
CA GLU A 53 19.74 -1.77 -16.75
C GLU A 53 19.41 -3.04 -15.95
N GLU A 54 19.91 -3.18 -14.72
CA GLU A 54 19.58 -4.31 -13.83
C GLU A 54 18.09 -4.34 -13.45
N ALA A 55 17.52 -3.17 -13.15
CA ALA A 55 16.09 -3.02 -12.87
C ALA A 55 15.25 -3.35 -14.10
N ILE A 56 15.69 -2.92 -15.29
CA ILE A 56 15.05 -3.25 -16.57
C ILE A 56 15.08 -4.76 -16.86
N GLN A 57 16.17 -5.46 -16.53
CA GLN A 57 16.29 -6.89 -16.75
C GLN A 57 15.34 -7.72 -15.86
N THR A 58 15.24 -7.36 -14.58
CA THR A 58 14.31 -8.02 -13.63
C THR A 58 12.86 -7.71 -13.98
N LEU A 59 12.56 -6.46 -14.33
CA LEU A 59 11.24 -6.02 -14.77
C LEU A 59 10.75 -6.80 -15.99
N LYS A 60 11.60 -7.00 -17.00
CA LYS A 60 11.26 -7.83 -18.19
C LYS A 60 10.92 -9.27 -17.83
N LYS A 61 11.59 -9.85 -16.83
CA LYS A 61 11.45 -11.26 -16.44
C LYS A 61 10.18 -11.51 -15.62
N GLY A 62 9.84 -10.62 -14.69
CA GLY A 62 8.78 -10.90 -13.70
C GLY A 62 7.92 -9.72 -13.28
N GLY A 63 8.08 -8.54 -13.87
CA GLY A 63 7.27 -7.37 -13.52
C GLY A 63 7.69 -6.63 -12.24
N PHE A 64 8.81 -7.01 -11.61
CA PHE A 64 9.34 -6.43 -10.37
C PHE A 64 10.80 -6.00 -10.56
N TYR A 65 11.29 -5.08 -9.72
CA TYR A 65 12.68 -4.60 -9.76
C TYR A 65 13.08 -3.90 -8.45
N SER A 66 14.36 -3.59 -8.30
CA SER A 66 14.83 -2.62 -7.30
C SER A 66 15.68 -1.53 -7.94
N GLN A 67 15.64 -0.32 -7.38
CA GLN A 67 16.33 0.85 -7.93
C GLN A 67 16.78 1.77 -6.78
N LYS A 68 18.01 2.27 -6.85
CA LYS A 68 18.49 3.33 -5.94
C LYS A 68 17.88 4.67 -6.34
N VAL A 69 17.53 5.47 -5.34
CA VAL A 69 17.03 6.83 -5.57
C VAL A 69 18.20 7.73 -5.96
N SER A 70 18.15 8.35 -7.14
CA SER A 70 19.28 9.13 -7.67
C SER A 70 19.67 10.31 -6.76
N THR A 71 18.69 10.92 -6.09
CA THR A 71 18.92 12.01 -5.13
C THR A 71 19.31 11.53 -3.73
N ASN A 72 19.12 10.24 -3.43
CA ASN A 72 19.38 9.64 -2.11
C ASN A 72 19.94 8.21 -2.28
N PRO A 73 21.24 8.05 -2.60
CA PRO A 73 21.79 6.77 -3.05
C PRO A 73 21.78 5.62 -2.02
N ASN A 74 21.55 5.92 -0.73
CA ASN A 74 21.39 4.91 0.33
C ASN A 74 19.92 4.53 0.57
N LEU A 75 18.98 5.11 -0.17
CA LEU A 75 17.59 4.68 -0.24
C LEU A 75 17.38 3.85 -1.51
N ARG A 76 16.87 2.63 -1.32
CA ARG A 76 16.46 1.72 -2.40
C ARG A 76 14.96 1.58 -2.42
N ILE A 77 14.37 1.71 -3.60
CA ILE A 77 12.99 1.33 -3.85
C ILE A 77 12.97 -0.12 -4.35
N ILE A 78 12.14 -0.95 -3.73
CA ILE A 78 11.81 -2.29 -4.22
C ILE A 78 10.37 -2.23 -4.73
N SER A 79 10.20 -2.37 -6.04
CA SER A 79 8.89 -2.44 -6.70
C SER A 79 8.52 -3.90 -6.91
N LEU A 80 7.55 -4.37 -6.12
CA LEU A 80 7.06 -5.75 -6.16
C LEU A 80 5.92 -5.90 -7.16
N ASN A 81 5.86 -7.07 -7.79
CA ASN A 81 4.72 -7.51 -8.56
C ASN A 81 3.85 -8.41 -7.68
N THR A 82 3.09 -7.79 -6.77
CA THR A 82 2.19 -8.52 -5.87
C THR A 82 0.94 -9.04 -6.56
N ASN A 83 0.71 -8.68 -7.84
CA ASN A 83 -0.38 -9.25 -8.63
C ASN A 83 -0.19 -10.75 -8.85
N LEU A 84 1.06 -11.25 -8.87
CA LEU A 84 1.37 -12.68 -8.92
C LEU A 84 0.77 -13.46 -7.74
N TYR A 85 0.45 -12.77 -6.65
CA TYR A 85 -0.11 -13.34 -5.44
C TYR A 85 -1.63 -13.19 -5.35
N TYR A 86 -2.24 -12.49 -6.32
CA TYR A 86 -3.66 -12.14 -6.28
C TYR A 86 -4.54 -13.37 -6.43
N GLY A 87 -5.67 -13.41 -5.70
CA GLY A 87 -6.61 -14.53 -5.74
C GLY A 87 -7.06 -14.90 -7.17
N PRO A 88 -7.52 -13.94 -7.98
CA PRO A 88 -7.93 -14.14 -9.38
C PRO A 88 -6.84 -14.54 -10.41
N ASP A 89 -5.55 -14.47 -10.09
CA ASP A 89 -4.50 -14.77 -11.07
C ASP A 89 -4.32 -16.29 -11.27
N ILE A 90 -4.95 -16.88 -12.27
CA ILE A 90 -4.89 -18.33 -12.45
C ILE A 90 -3.52 -18.82 -12.93
N VAL A 91 -2.67 -17.91 -13.44
CA VAL A 91 -1.36 -18.24 -14.04
C VAL A 91 -0.35 -18.68 -12.98
N THR A 92 -0.54 -18.23 -11.73
CA THR A 92 0.35 -18.52 -10.61
C THR A 92 -0.17 -19.59 -9.64
N LEU A 93 -1.31 -20.22 -9.95
CA LEU A 93 -1.86 -21.31 -9.12
C LEU A 93 -0.82 -22.41 -8.87
N ASN A 94 -0.78 -22.89 -7.63
CA ASN A 94 0.13 -23.95 -7.16
C ASN A 94 1.63 -23.67 -7.32
N ARG A 95 2.04 -22.41 -7.49
CA ARG A 95 3.47 -22.02 -7.45
C ARG A 95 3.86 -21.59 -6.04
N SER A 96 4.94 -22.15 -5.50
CA SER A 96 5.46 -21.74 -4.18
C SER A 96 6.10 -20.35 -4.20
N ASP A 97 6.83 -20.03 -5.28
CA ASP A 97 7.47 -18.73 -5.49
C ASP A 97 7.34 -18.29 -6.96
N PRO A 98 6.22 -17.65 -7.36
CA PRO A 98 6.03 -17.22 -8.74
C PRO A 98 7.08 -16.18 -9.14
N ALA A 99 7.78 -16.46 -10.24
CA ALA A 99 8.89 -15.68 -10.80
C ALA A 99 10.13 -15.58 -9.90
N ASN A 100 10.27 -16.46 -8.90
CA ASN A 100 11.34 -16.44 -7.89
C ASN A 100 11.41 -15.08 -7.15
N GLN A 101 10.27 -14.42 -6.99
CA GLN A 101 10.21 -13.06 -6.44
C GLN A 101 10.47 -13.06 -4.93
N PHE A 102 10.10 -14.10 -4.17
CA PHE A 102 10.45 -14.20 -2.75
C PHE A 102 11.94 -14.41 -2.55
N GLU A 103 12.55 -15.35 -3.28
CA GLU A 103 14.00 -15.57 -3.24
C GLU A 103 14.75 -14.28 -3.63
N TRP A 104 14.33 -13.63 -4.72
CA TRP A 104 14.92 -12.37 -5.16
C TRP A 104 14.75 -11.24 -4.11
N LEU A 105 13.59 -11.16 -3.46
CA LEU A 105 13.30 -10.15 -2.44
C LEU A 105 14.21 -10.34 -1.21
N GLU A 106 14.33 -11.57 -0.69
CA GLU A 106 15.20 -11.86 0.44
C GLU A 106 16.66 -11.53 0.12
N ASN A 107 17.13 -11.90 -1.08
CA ASN A 107 18.49 -11.57 -1.53
C ASN A 107 18.71 -10.06 -1.63
N THR A 108 17.74 -9.32 -2.19
CA THR A 108 17.82 -7.86 -2.35
C THR A 108 17.83 -7.13 -1.00
N LEU A 109 16.97 -7.56 -0.06
CA LEU A 109 16.93 -7.02 1.30
C LEU A 109 18.21 -7.35 2.08
N ASN A 110 18.76 -8.56 1.91
CA ASN A 110 20.03 -8.93 2.52
C ASN A 110 21.20 -8.08 1.99
N ILE A 111 21.26 -7.84 0.68
CA ILE A 111 22.25 -6.93 0.07
C ILE A 111 22.08 -5.52 0.61
N SER A 112 20.84 -5.03 0.71
CA SER A 112 20.55 -3.71 1.27
C SER A 112 21.03 -3.59 2.71
N GLN A 113 20.82 -4.64 3.53
CA GLN A 113 21.33 -4.70 4.91
C GLN A 113 22.86 -4.63 4.96
N GLN A 114 23.55 -5.42 4.13
CA GLN A 114 25.01 -5.45 4.09
C GLN A 114 25.62 -4.12 3.64
N ASN A 115 24.91 -3.39 2.78
CA ASN A 115 25.33 -2.10 2.25
C ASN A 115 24.86 -0.90 3.10
N ASN A 116 24.21 -1.14 4.25
CA ASN A 116 23.61 -0.10 5.10
C ASN A 116 22.61 0.80 4.35
N GLU A 117 21.87 0.23 3.41
CA GLU A 117 20.78 0.91 2.71
C GLU A 117 19.48 0.83 3.53
N LYS A 118 18.58 1.78 3.32
CA LYS A 118 17.17 1.68 3.72
C LYS A 118 16.31 1.38 2.51
N VAL A 119 15.18 0.73 2.77
CA VAL A 119 14.30 0.25 1.72
C VAL A 119 12.90 0.80 1.88
N TYR A 120 12.33 1.31 0.79
CA TYR A 120 10.89 1.48 0.63
C TYR A 120 10.35 0.38 -0.28
N ILE A 121 9.35 -0.35 0.20
CA ILE A 121 8.60 -1.32 -0.60
C ILE A 121 7.44 -0.59 -1.27
N ILE A 122 7.33 -0.71 -2.58
CA ILE A 122 6.13 -0.29 -3.31
C ILE A 122 5.52 -1.51 -4.00
N ALA A 123 4.19 -1.61 -4.00
CA ALA A 123 3.49 -2.62 -4.79
C ALA A 123 2.05 -2.18 -5.06
N HIS A 124 1.34 -2.89 -5.94
CA HIS A 124 -0.05 -2.57 -6.21
C HIS A 124 -0.98 -3.15 -5.14
N ILE A 125 -1.03 -4.48 -5.02
CA ILE A 125 -1.90 -5.18 -4.09
C ILE A 125 -1.21 -5.24 -2.71
N PRO A 126 -1.87 -4.77 -1.64
CA PRO A 126 -1.30 -4.78 -0.30
C PRO A 126 -1.22 -6.19 0.30
N VAL A 127 -0.35 -6.36 1.29
CA VAL A 127 -0.44 -7.45 2.27
C VAL A 127 -1.58 -7.21 3.26
N GLY A 128 -1.88 -8.19 4.09
CA GLY A 128 -2.88 -8.11 5.14
C GLY A 128 -4.31 -8.35 4.67
N TYR A 129 -5.23 -7.96 5.56
CA TYR A 129 -6.67 -8.21 5.43
C TYR A 129 -7.40 -7.01 4.83
N LEU A 130 -8.44 -7.29 4.05
CA LEU A 130 -9.32 -6.25 3.52
C LEU A 130 -10.17 -5.67 4.66
N PRO A 131 -10.09 -4.36 4.93
CA PRO A 131 -10.68 -3.77 6.14
C PRO A 131 -12.21 -3.63 6.10
N TYR A 132 -12.83 -4.09 5.01
CA TYR A 132 -14.28 -4.09 4.77
C TYR A 132 -14.87 -5.51 4.67
N SER A 133 -14.06 -6.56 4.83
CA SER A 133 -14.51 -7.95 4.72
C SER A 133 -13.92 -8.80 5.84
N MET A 134 -14.74 -9.70 6.40
CA MET A 134 -14.29 -10.61 7.44
C MET A 134 -13.36 -11.69 6.88
N GLY A 135 -12.15 -11.80 7.42
CA GLY A 135 -11.25 -12.94 7.17
C GLY A 135 -10.77 -13.07 5.73
N THR A 136 -10.80 -11.99 4.94
CA THR A 136 -10.38 -11.99 3.54
C THR A 136 -9.07 -11.22 3.40
N THR A 137 -8.00 -11.88 2.98
CA THR A 137 -6.72 -11.24 2.62
C THR A 137 -6.79 -10.63 1.23
N ALA A 138 -6.02 -9.57 0.98
CA ALA A 138 -5.96 -8.92 -0.34
C ALA A 138 -5.25 -9.79 -1.41
N MET A 139 -4.38 -10.70 -0.98
CA MET A 139 -3.73 -11.72 -1.79
C MET A 139 -4.01 -13.13 -1.22
N ARG A 140 -3.61 -14.21 -1.89
CA ARG A 140 -3.78 -15.57 -1.33
C ARG A 140 -3.01 -15.69 0.00
N GLU A 141 -3.66 -16.30 1.00
CA GLU A 141 -3.14 -16.38 2.37
C GLU A 141 -1.69 -16.92 2.43
N LEU A 142 -1.37 -17.98 1.68
CA LEU A 142 -0.01 -18.53 1.61
C LEU A 142 1.06 -17.46 1.29
N TYR A 143 0.78 -16.59 0.33
CA TYR A 143 1.71 -15.54 -0.09
C TYR A 143 1.71 -14.36 0.87
N ASN A 144 0.56 -14.06 1.47
CA ASN A 144 0.48 -13.08 2.54
C ASN A 144 1.43 -13.46 3.69
N GLU A 145 1.27 -14.67 4.24
CA GLU A 145 2.12 -15.16 5.33
C GLU A 145 3.60 -15.13 4.95
N LYS A 146 3.95 -15.59 3.73
CA LYS A 146 5.34 -15.59 3.25
C LYS A 146 5.95 -14.18 3.17
N LEU A 147 5.20 -13.18 2.68
CA LEU A 147 5.68 -11.79 2.64
C LEU A 147 5.78 -11.20 4.03
N ILE A 148 4.80 -11.46 4.91
CA ILE A 148 4.82 -10.98 6.28
C ILE A 148 6.07 -11.49 7.02
N ASP A 149 6.44 -12.75 6.84
CA ASP A 149 7.66 -13.31 7.44
C ASP A 149 8.94 -12.64 6.91
N ILE A 150 9.02 -12.40 5.60
CA ILE A 150 10.14 -11.69 4.99
C ILE A 150 10.22 -10.25 5.54
N PHE A 151 9.11 -9.54 5.60
CA PHE A 151 9.07 -8.17 6.09
C PHE A 151 9.38 -8.07 7.59
N ARG A 152 8.98 -9.06 8.40
CA ARG A 152 9.39 -9.17 9.81
C ARG A 152 10.90 -9.31 9.92
N LYS A 153 11.47 -10.27 9.19
CA LYS A 153 12.91 -10.59 9.18
C LYS A 153 13.79 -9.40 8.80
N TYR A 154 13.33 -8.54 7.88
CA TYR A 154 14.08 -7.39 7.38
C TYR A 154 13.50 -6.03 7.81
N SER A 155 12.71 -6.00 8.87
CA SER A 155 12.04 -4.78 9.37
C SER A 155 12.99 -3.65 9.78
N ASN A 156 14.24 -3.99 10.14
CA ASN A 156 15.30 -3.03 10.42
C ASN A 156 15.82 -2.31 9.16
N VAL A 157 15.64 -2.89 7.97
CA VAL A 157 16.04 -2.34 6.67
C VAL A 157 14.89 -1.59 6.02
N ILE A 158 13.67 -2.13 6.12
CA ILE A 158 12.48 -1.55 5.51
C ILE A 158 12.01 -0.35 6.34
N ALA A 159 12.02 0.84 5.74
CA ALA A 159 11.62 2.08 6.38
C ALA A 159 10.16 2.50 6.08
N GLY A 160 9.50 1.83 5.13
CA GLY A 160 8.10 2.08 4.79
C GLY A 160 7.60 1.20 3.65
N GLN A 161 6.29 0.93 3.63
CA GLN A 161 5.62 0.15 2.59
C GLN A 161 4.44 0.94 2.00
N PHE A 162 4.30 0.96 0.69
CA PHE A 162 3.32 1.79 -0.03
C PHE A 162 2.55 0.96 -1.05
N TYR A 163 1.23 0.98 -0.92
CA TYR A 163 0.31 0.17 -1.71
C TYR A 163 -0.80 1.00 -2.33
N GLY A 164 -1.54 0.38 -3.26
CA GLY A 164 -2.75 0.94 -3.85
C GLY A 164 -3.87 -0.10 -3.85
N HIS A 165 -4.44 -0.36 -5.03
CA HIS A 165 -5.45 -1.38 -5.32
C HIS A 165 -6.83 -1.19 -4.68
N THR A 166 -6.92 -0.92 -3.37
CA THR A 166 -8.20 -0.84 -2.63
C THR A 166 -9.00 0.41 -2.97
N HIS A 167 -8.34 1.43 -3.53
CA HIS A 167 -8.88 2.77 -3.76
C HIS A 167 -9.35 3.46 -2.47
N LYS A 168 -8.78 3.09 -1.32
CA LYS A 168 -9.15 3.65 -0.01
C LYS A 168 -7.91 4.11 0.72
N ASP A 169 -8.07 5.11 1.58
CA ASP A 169 -7.00 5.56 2.47
C ASP A 169 -6.95 4.63 3.67
N SER A 170 -5.85 3.88 3.82
CA SER A 170 -5.69 2.98 4.95
C SER A 170 -4.25 2.92 5.42
N ILE A 171 -4.10 2.66 6.71
CA ILE A 171 -2.80 2.39 7.32
C ILE A 171 -2.79 0.96 7.84
N MET A 172 -1.61 0.35 7.88
CA MET A 172 -1.39 -0.94 8.51
C MET A 172 -0.08 -0.89 9.29
N VAL A 173 -0.04 -1.62 10.40
CA VAL A 173 1.16 -1.74 11.23
C VAL A 173 1.53 -3.20 11.36
N LEU A 174 2.67 -3.55 10.77
CA LEU A 174 3.26 -4.87 10.94
C LEU A 174 3.89 -4.95 12.33
N SER A 175 3.52 -5.99 13.08
CA SER A 175 4.14 -6.34 14.35
C SER A 175 5.02 -7.59 14.23
N ASP A 176 6.04 -7.69 15.10
CA ASP A 176 6.80 -8.91 15.30
C ASP A 176 5.96 -10.01 15.99
N GLU A 177 6.55 -11.20 16.15
CA GLU A 177 5.88 -12.35 16.79
C GLU A 177 5.53 -12.11 18.27
N LYS A 178 6.11 -11.07 18.90
CA LYS A 178 5.85 -10.68 20.29
C LYS A 178 4.82 -9.54 20.39
N GLY A 179 4.29 -9.07 19.26
CA GLY A 179 3.31 -7.97 19.20
C GLY A 179 3.93 -6.56 19.27
N SER A 180 5.24 -6.42 19.08
CA SER A 180 5.88 -5.10 18.98
C SER A 180 5.74 -4.55 17.56
N PRO A 181 5.34 -3.29 17.36
CA PRO A 181 5.20 -2.71 16.03
C PRO A 181 6.58 -2.44 15.41
N ILE A 182 6.82 -2.95 14.20
CA ILE A 182 8.13 -2.94 13.52
C ILE A 182 8.11 -2.32 12.12
N ASN A 183 6.95 -2.19 11.47
CA ASN A 183 6.88 -1.59 10.13
C ASN A 183 5.55 -0.89 9.87
N SER A 184 5.61 0.27 9.22
CA SER A 184 4.45 1.07 8.81
C SER A 184 4.15 0.84 7.33
N ALA A 185 2.88 0.58 7.01
CA ALA A 185 2.40 0.41 5.65
C ALA A 185 1.22 1.32 5.35
N PHE A 186 1.18 1.87 4.14
CA PHE A 186 0.20 2.87 3.72
C PHE A 186 -0.44 2.44 2.42
N VAL A 187 -1.76 2.41 2.39
CA VAL A 187 -2.56 2.17 1.19
C VAL A 187 -3.11 3.51 0.73
N ALA A 188 -2.79 3.90 -0.50
CA ALA A 188 -3.25 5.15 -1.07
C ALA A 188 -4.61 5.00 -1.77
N PRO A 189 -5.51 6.00 -1.63
CA PRO A 189 -6.73 6.04 -2.40
C PRO A 189 -6.42 6.27 -3.89
N ALA A 190 -7.40 5.98 -4.74
CA ALA A 190 -7.24 6.15 -6.16
C ALA A 190 -7.59 7.58 -6.61
N VAL A 191 -7.02 7.98 -7.75
CA VAL A 191 -7.52 9.14 -8.51
C VAL A 191 -8.89 8.83 -9.12
N THR A 192 -9.16 7.58 -9.52
CA THR A 192 -10.47 7.21 -10.04
C THR A 192 -11.51 7.11 -8.92
N PRO A 193 -12.70 7.71 -9.09
CA PRO A 193 -13.81 7.62 -8.13
C PRO A 193 -14.78 6.48 -8.47
N VAL A 194 -14.41 5.56 -9.37
CA VAL A 194 -15.31 4.53 -9.90
C VAL A 194 -15.84 3.62 -8.79
N LYS A 195 -17.14 3.31 -8.87
CA LYS A 195 -17.81 2.32 -8.01
C LYS A 195 -18.81 1.50 -8.80
N GLY A 196 -19.07 0.28 -8.33
CA GLY A 196 -20.17 -0.54 -8.82
C GLY A 196 -21.54 0.05 -8.43
N ALA A 197 -22.58 -0.31 -9.18
CA ALA A 197 -23.93 0.20 -8.93
C ALA A 197 -24.47 -0.16 -7.54
N LEU A 198 -24.08 -1.32 -7.00
CA LEU A 198 -24.49 -1.82 -5.68
C LEU A 198 -23.68 -1.23 -4.51
N GLN A 199 -22.56 -0.58 -4.79
CA GLN A 199 -21.74 0.02 -3.73
C GLN A 199 -22.35 1.36 -3.32
N LYS A 200 -22.59 1.54 -2.03
CA LYS A 200 -23.07 2.81 -1.48
C LYS A 200 -21.98 3.89 -1.62
N GLU A 201 -20.81 3.59 -1.07
CA GLU A 201 -19.68 4.53 -1.00
C GLU A 201 -18.66 4.32 -2.12
N THR A 202 -17.91 5.39 -2.41
CA THR A 202 -16.68 5.37 -3.21
C THR A 202 -15.66 6.30 -2.56
N ASN A 203 -14.60 6.67 -3.27
CA ASN A 203 -13.66 7.70 -2.87
C ASN A 203 -13.75 8.93 -3.78
N ASN A 204 -13.51 10.12 -3.23
CA ASN A 204 -13.06 11.21 -4.08
C ASN A 204 -11.68 10.87 -4.70
N PRO A 205 -11.32 11.50 -5.84
CA PRO A 205 -9.96 11.45 -6.36
C PRO A 205 -8.95 11.92 -5.31
N GLY A 206 -7.92 11.12 -5.04
CA GLY A 206 -6.87 11.42 -4.07
C GLY A 206 -5.46 11.30 -4.64
N VAL A 207 -4.55 12.16 -4.17
CA VAL A 207 -3.09 12.05 -4.35
C VAL A 207 -2.40 12.40 -3.03
N ARG A 208 -1.22 11.85 -2.75
CA ARG A 208 -0.53 12.10 -1.48
C ARG A 208 0.95 12.40 -1.63
N LEU A 209 1.48 13.09 -0.64
CA LEU A 209 2.88 13.46 -0.49
C LEU A 209 3.39 12.95 0.85
N PHE A 210 4.54 12.27 0.85
CA PHE A 210 5.23 11.89 2.09
C PHE A 210 6.40 12.82 2.35
N GLN A 211 6.64 13.08 3.64
CA GLN A 211 7.86 13.71 4.14
C GLN A 211 8.70 12.64 4.84
N TYR A 212 10.00 12.64 4.60
CA TYR A 212 10.94 11.70 5.21
C TYR A 212 12.24 12.40 5.63
N ASP A 213 12.94 11.85 6.63
CA ASP A 213 14.24 12.33 7.05
C ASP A 213 15.31 11.93 6.01
N PRO A 214 16.08 12.87 5.43
CA PRO A 214 17.07 12.55 4.40
C PRO A 214 18.28 11.75 4.93
N HIS A 215 18.48 11.64 6.24
CA HIS A 215 19.61 10.92 6.83
C HIS A 215 19.32 9.43 7.03
N ASP A 216 18.14 9.09 7.55
CA ASP A 216 17.78 7.72 7.91
C ASP A 216 16.50 7.20 7.22
N TYR A 217 15.89 8.02 6.36
CA TYR A 217 14.73 7.69 5.53
C TYR A 217 13.47 7.30 6.31
N LYS A 218 13.40 7.65 7.60
CA LYS A 218 12.19 7.52 8.39
C LYS A 218 11.10 8.44 7.86
N LEU A 219 9.87 7.94 7.84
CA LEU A 219 8.70 8.72 7.48
C LEU A 219 8.32 9.66 8.61
N LEU A 220 8.22 10.95 8.28
CA LEU A 220 7.91 12.05 9.20
C LEU A 220 6.44 12.43 9.12
N ASP A 221 5.89 12.54 7.91
CA ASP A 221 4.49 12.94 7.72
C ASP A 221 3.91 12.46 6.38
N MET A 222 2.60 12.53 6.26
CA MET A 222 1.85 12.32 5.03
C MET A 222 0.78 13.39 4.88
N LEU A 223 0.79 14.05 3.71
CA LEU A 223 -0.19 15.02 3.29
C LEU A 223 -1.08 14.37 2.23
N GLN A 224 -2.35 14.20 2.56
CA GLN A 224 -3.36 13.69 1.64
C GLN A 224 -4.06 14.88 0.98
N PHE A 225 -4.05 14.90 -0.35
CA PHE A 225 -4.79 15.87 -1.15
C PHE A 225 -5.95 15.17 -1.84
N TYR A 226 -7.02 15.91 -2.08
CA TYR A 226 -8.20 15.39 -2.76
C TYR A 226 -8.87 16.41 -3.65
N LEU A 227 -9.69 15.92 -4.56
CA LEU A 227 -10.61 16.73 -5.34
C LEU A 227 -12.04 16.40 -4.90
N ASN A 228 -12.78 17.37 -4.37
CA ASN A 228 -14.22 17.19 -4.17
C ASN A 228 -14.88 17.10 -5.56
N LEU A 229 -15.19 15.88 -5.99
CA LEU A 229 -15.66 15.62 -7.35
C LEU A 229 -17.02 16.27 -7.63
N THR A 230 -17.90 16.28 -6.64
CA THR A 230 -19.22 16.92 -6.75
C THR A 230 -19.08 18.41 -6.97
N ASP A 231 -18.28 19.09 -6.14
CA ASP A 231 -18.03 20.54 -6.26
C ASP A 231 -17.35 20.89 -7.59
N ALA A 232 -16.34 20.10 -7.98
CA ALA A 232 -15.60 20.31 -9.22
C ALA A 232 -16.50 20.20 -10.46
N ASN A 233 -17.41 19.22 -10.49
CA ASN A 233 -18.35 19.05 -11.60
C ASN A 233 -19.43 20.14 -11.64
N LEU A 234 -19.91 20.60 -10.48
CA LEU A 234 -20.90 21.67 -10.41
C LEU A 234 -20.32 23.02 -10.89
N LYS A 235 -19.04 23.28 -10.61
CA LYS A 235 -18.35 24.52 -10.99
C LYS A 235 -17.66 24.46 -12.34
N GLY A 236 -17.36 23.25 -12.84
CA GLY A 236 -16.53 23.05 -14.03
C GLY A 236 -15.05 23.38 -13.81
N GLU A 237 -14.56 23.32 -12.57
CA GLU A 237 -13.19 23.69 -12.20
C GLU A 237 -12.58 22.65 -11.24
N SER A 238 -11.35 22.21 -11.51
CA SER A 238 -10.65 21.26 -10.66
C SER A 238 -9.86 21.96 -9.54
N ASN A 239 -10.46 22.08 -8.36
CA ASN A 239 -9.79 22.65 -7.18
C ASN A 239 -9.29 21.54 -6.23
N TRP A 240 -8.05 21.10 -6.43
CA TRP A 240 -7.40 20.15 -5.52
C TRP A 240 -7.04 20.83 -4.20
N GLN A 241 -7.37 20.20 -3.09
CA GLN A 241 -7.20 20.75 -1.75
C GLN A 241 -6.46 19.77 -0.85
N LEU A 242 -5.80 20.29 0.18
CA LEU A 242 -5.30 19.46 1.28
C LEU A 242 -6.52 18.90 2.02
N GLU A 243 -6.64 17.59 2.08
CA GLU A 243 -7.66 16.92 2.88
C GLU A 243 -7.21 16.89 4.34
N TYR A 244 -6.01 16.39 4.59
CA TYR A 244 -5.42 16.35 5.93
C TYR A 244 -3.90 16.15 5.90
N THR A 245 -3.26 16.57 6.99
CA THR A 245 -1.89 16.20 7.36
C THR A 245 -1.96 15.19 8.50
N LEU A 246 -1.33 14.03 8.35
CA LEU A 246 -1.55 12.87 9.24
C LEU A 246 -1.18 13.19 10.68
N THR A 247 0.03 13.71 10.94
CA THR A 247 0.50 14.05 12.30
C THR A 247 -0.42 15.07 12.97
N GLN A 248 -0.79 16.14 12.28
CA GLN A 248 -1.64 17.22 12.81
C GLN A 248 -3.07 16.74 13.10
N THR A 249 -3.61 15.88 12.25
CA THR A 249 -5.01 15.43 12.34
C THR A 249 -5.23 14.46 13.49
N TYR A 250 -4.23 13.61 13.73
CA TYR A 250 -4.27 12.55 14.72
C TYR A 250 -3.43 12.85 15.96
N ASP A 251 -2.74 13.99 16.02
CA ASP A 251 -1.89 14.41 17.12
C ASP A 251 -0.85 13.33 17.49
N ILE A 252 -0.06 12.91 16.49
CA ILE A 252 1.04 11.96 16.65
C ILE A 252 2.35 12.58 16.15
N GLU A 253 3.47 12.13 16.70
CA GLU A 253 4.78 12.73 16.44
C GLU A 253 5.29 12.49 15.01
N ASP A 254 5.09 11.28 14.48
CA ASP A 254 5.61 10.85 13.19
C ASP A 254 4.84 9.63 12.65
N LEU A 255 5.35 9.05 11.55
CA LEU A 255 4.78 7.87 10.88
C LEU A 255 5.49 6.57 11.27
N GLN A 256 6.27 6.57 12.35
CA GLN A 256 6.97 5.37 12.81
C GLN A 256 5.98 4.32 13.34
N PRO A 257 6.34 3.03 13.32
CA PRO A 257 5.43 1.94 13.66
C PRO A 257 4.79 2.11 15.05
N LYS A 258 5.56 2.60 16.03
CA LYS A 258 5.07 2.84 17.40
C LYS A 258 3.98 3.92 17.45
N SER A 259 4.16 5.02 16.74
CA SER A 259 3.22 6.14 16.66
C SER A 259 1.90 5.69 16.02
N LEU A 260 1.99 5.00 14.88
CA LEU A 260 0.80 4.47 14.19
C LEU A 260 0.09 3.36 14.98
N TYR A 261 0.84 2.51 15.69
CA TYR A 261 0.24 1.47 16.55
C TYR A 261 -0.49 2.09 17.76
N GLY A 262 0.07 3.16 18.33
CA GLY A 262 -0.59 3.97 19.35
C GLY A 262 -1.91 4.56 18.83
N LEU A 263 -1.89 5.16 17.64
CA LEU A 263 -3.08 5.67 16.98
C LEU A 263 -4.13 4.58 16.73
N ALA A 264 -3.72 3.40 16.25
CA ALA A 264 -4.64 2.28 16.02
C ALA A 264 -5.30 1.80 17.33
N LYS A 265 -4.58 1.82 18.45
CA LYS A 265 -5.17 1.56 19.79
C LYS A 265 -6.18 2.64 20.20
N GLU A 266 -5.92 3.91 19.90
CA GLU A 266 -6.89 4.98 20.15
C GLU A 266 -8.14 4.85 19.28
N PHE A 267 -8.01 4.33 18.05
CA PHE A 267 -9.17 4.01 17.22
C PHE A 267 -10.05 2.93 17.86
N ALA A 268 -9.43 1.91 18.49
CA ALA A 268 -10.12 0.81 19.15
C ALA A 268 -10.97 1.23 20.38
N ALA A 269 -10.73 2.42 20.96
CA ALA A 269 -11.51 2.91 22.08
C ALA A 269 -13.00 3.08 21.74
N LEU A 270 -13.89 2.88 22.73
CA LEU A 270 -15.32 3.13 22.59
C LEU A 270 -15.54 4.60 22.20
N ASP A 271 -16.42 4.86 21.22
CA ASP A 271 -16.73 6.21 20.71
C ASP A 271 -15.52 7.05 20.26
N SER A 272 -14.45 6.39 19.78
CA SER A 272 -13.24 7.07 19.29
C SER A 272 -13.54 8.07 18.18
N LYS A 273 -13.42 9.37 18.49
CA LYS A 273 -13.50 10.46 17.51
C LYS A 273 -12.39 10.39 16.47
N LYS A 274 -11.21 9.87 16.84
CA LYS A 274 -10.10 9.65 15.91
C LYS A 274 -10.48 8.59 14.88
N PHE A 275 -11.17 7.51 15.27
CA PHE A 275 -11.68 6.51 14.33
C PHE A 275 -12.75 7.07 13.39
N VAL A 276 -13.68 7.90 13.89
CA VAL A 276 -14.69 8.53 13.02
C VAL A 276 -14.03 9.40 11.94
N LYS A 277 -13.01 10.20 12.30
CA LYS A 277 -12.21 10.94 11.31
C LYS A 277 -11.52 10.01 10.32
N TYR A 278 -10.85 8.96 10.81
CA TYR A 278 -10.22 7.95 9.97
C TYR A 278 -11.18 7.33 8.97
N TYR A 279 -12.40 7.00 9.39
CA TYR A 279 -13.39 6.37 8.51
C TYR A 279 -13.95 7.34 7.46
N ASN A 280 -14.06 8.64 7.77
CA ASN A 280 -14.35 9.66 6.75
C ASN A 280 -13.22 9.76 5.71
N TYR A 281 -11.96 9.78 6.15
CA TYR A 281 -10.79 9.84 5.26
C TYR A 281 -10.55 8.53 4.50
N TYR A 282 -10.99 7.39 5.01
CA TYR A 282 -10.96 6.10 4.30
C TYR A 282 -11.64 6.19 2.93
N PHE A 283 -12.71 6.99 2.83
CA PHE A 283 -13.42 7.31 1.60
C PHE A 283 -13.01 8.66 0.97
N VAL A 284 -11.89 9.25 1.39
CA VAL A 284 -11.40 10.55 0.90
C VAL A 284 -12.49 11.63 1.02
N SER A 285 -13.16 11.66 2.17
CA SER A 285 -14.22 12.62 2.48
C SER A 285 -15.35 12.65 1.43
N TYR A 286 -15.65 11.49 0.82
CA TYR A 286 -16.70 11.37 -0.18
C TYR A 286 -18.10 11.66 0.39
N ASP A 287 -18.42 11.07 1.56
CA ASP A 287 -19.66 11.31 2.29
C ASP A 287 -19.35 11.58 3.76
N SER A 288 -19.64 12.79 4.23
CA SER A 288 -19.43 13.19 5.64
C SER A 288 -20.40 12.53 6.62
N SER A 289 -21.47 11.93 6.13
CA SER A 289 -22.48 11.23 6.93
C SER A 289 -22.22 9.72 7.06
N VAL A 290 -21.12 9.23 6.48
CA VAL A 290 -20.77 7.82 6.52
C VAL A 290 -20.54 7.35 7.96
N THR A 291 -21.14 6.22 8.31
CA THR A 291 -21.01 5.61 9.64
C THR A 291 -20.43 4.20 9.53
N CYS A 292 -19.77 3.76 10.60
CA CYS A 292 -19.22 2.43 10.75
C CYS A 292 -19.74 1.88 12.06
N ASP A 293 -20.56 0.84 11.98
CA ASP A 293 -21.05 0.13 13.16
C ASP A 293 -19.91 -0.64 13.86
N GLU A 294 -20.22 -1.29 14.98
CA GLU A 294 -19.21 -2.01 15.77
C GLU A 294 -18.54 -3.14 14.97
N LEU A 295 -19.29 -3.82 14.10
CA LEU A 295 -18.78 -4.89 13.26
C LEU A 295 -17.81 -4.36 12.21
N CYS A 296 -18.22 -3.32 11.47
CA CYS A 296 -17.38 -2.58 10.53
C CYS A 296 -16.09 -2.09 11.23
N LYS A 297 -16.22 -1.52 12.43
CA LYS A 297 -15.07 -1.01 13.19
C LYS A 297 -14.13 -2.14 13.57
N SER A 298 -14.64 -3.29 13.99
CA SER A 298 -13.81 -4.46 14.31
C SER A 298 -12.98 -4.92 13.11
N PHE A 299 -13.55 -4.92 11.90
CA PHE A 299 -12.83 -5.30 10.68
C PHE A 299 -11.73 -4.30 10.34
N GLN A 300 -12.02 -3.01 10.43
CA GLN A 300 -11.05 -1.94 10.22
C GLN A 300 -9.88 -2.05 11.21
N ILE A 301 -10.16 -2.10 12.51
CA ILE A 301 -9.10 -2.14 13.53
C ILE A 301 -8.26 -3.42 13.41
N CYS A 302 -8.91 -4.57 13.23
CA CYS A 302 -8.19 -5.83 13.11
C CYS A 302 -7.31 -5.86 11.85
N ALA A 303 -7.78 -5.34 10.73
CA ALA A 303 -6.98 -5.25 9.50
C ALA A 303 -5.80 -4.25 9.62
N ILE A 304 -5.98 -3.13 10.34
CA ILE A 304 -4.91 -2.16 10.59
C ILE A 304 -3.78 -2.79 11.43
N MET A 305 -4.13 -3.54 12.48
CA MET A 305 -3.17 -3.97 13.50
C MET A 305 -2.61 -5.38 13.28
N ASN A 306 -3.25 -6.20 12.45
CA ASN A 306 -2.97 -7.64 12.37
C ASN A 306 -2.95 -8.10 10.90
N LEU A 307 -1.75 -8.34 10.38
CA LEU A 307 -1.52 -8.61 8.97
C LEU A 307 -1.33 -10.11 8.66
N ASP A 308 -1.14 -10.95 9.68
CA ASP A 308 -1.10 -12.42 9.56
C ASP A 308 -2.38 -13.05 10.10
N ARG A 309 -2.61 -14.30 9.71
CA ARG A 309 -3.82 -15.04 10.08
C ARG A 309 -4.04 -15.17 11.56
N ASN A 310 -3.01 -15.55 12.33
CA ASN A 310 -3.19 -15.87 13.74
C ASN A 310 -3.58 -14.61 14.52
N SER A 311 -2.84 -13.52 14.32
CA SER A 311 -3.13 -12.24 14.98
C SER A 311 -4.49 -11.66 14.56
N TYR A 312 -4.86 -11.77 13.28
CA TYR A 312 -6.14 -11.25 12.79
C TYR A 312 -7.33 -12.01 13.38
N VAL A 313 -7.26 -13.34 13.38
CA VAL A 313 -8.31 -14.20 13.96
C VAL A 313 -8.46 -13.95 15.46
N ASP A 314 -7.36 -13.82 16.20
CA ASP A 314 -7.40 -13.57 17.64
C ASP A 314 -7.94 -12.17 17.98
N CYS A 315 -7.63 -11.16 17.15
CA CYS A 315 -8.24 -9.83 17.25
C CYS A 315 -9.76 -9.90 17.12
N LEU A 316 -10.28 -10.57 16.08
CA LEU A 316 -11.73 -10.70 15.88
C LEU A 316 -12.42 -11.45 17.02
N LYS A 317 -11.82 -12.52 17.54
CA LYS A 317 -12.36 -13.24 18.71
C LYS A 317 -12.47 -12.31 19.92
N HIS A 318 -11.47 -11.47 20.17
CA HIS A 318 -11.49 -10.54 21.31
C HIS A 318 -12.63 -9.53 21.19
N TYR A 319 -12.84 -8.95 20.00
CA TYR A 319 -13.99 -8.08 19.73
C TYR A 319 -15.32 -8.81 19.88
N TYR A 320 -15.45 -10.03 19.34
CA TYR A 320 -16.69 -10.80 19.46
C TYR A 320 -17.05 -11.11 20.92
N LEU A 321 -16.06 -11.49 21.74
CA LEU A 321 -16.26 -11.79 23.16
C LEU A 321 -16.62 -10.56 23.99
N LYS A 322 -16.05 -9.39 23.67
CA LYS A 322 -16.28 -8.14 24.41
C LYS A 322 -17.68 -7.54 24.17
N HIS A 323 -18.32 -7.87 23.05
CA HIS A 323 -19.59 -7.27 22.61
C HIS A 323 -20.79 -8.24 22.66
N ASN A 324 -20.56 -9.52 22.99
CA ASN A 324 -21.63 -10.53 23.20
C ASN A 324 -21.74 -11.04 24.65
N LEU A 325 -21.12 -10.34 25.61
CA LEU A 325 -21.24 -10.54 27.06
C LEU A 325 -21.87 -9.29 27.68
#